data_AF-A0A538SKQ3-F1
#
_entry.id   AF-A0A538SKQ3-F1
#
_cell.length_a   1.000
_cell.length_b   1.000
_cell.length_c   1.000
_cell.angle_alpha   90.00
_cell.angle_beta   90.00
_cell.angle_gamma   90.00
#
_symmetry.space_group_name_H-M   'P 1'
#
loop_
_entity.id
_entity.type
_entity.pdbx_description
1 polymer ?
#
loop_
_entity_poly.entity_id
_entity_poly.type
_entity_poly.pdbx_seq_one_letter_code
_entity_poly.pdbx_strand_id
1 'polypeptide(L)'
;MSAPSRQARARIEVLLGALAFAASVPAGKLLLRDLPPLALSGGLYVAAGLFCSALLALGPHRAENRENRLQGRDWPWLISAVFLGGLLGPLALFQGLRWSSGYVTGLLLNFEAIFTVGLGALLSGERLGGRGSGGIALVIAGAIALSSAGEASAGATRPLGALLILGACACWALDNNFTQRISVRDARQIVAIKGLAGGAASLGLAVLLGQLGAWTSITGVSVALVGAVSYGLSIVLFIRGLRELGVMHTGALFALAPGLAALLSWVVLREPIHVAGLLALSAMTAGAILLATDVHEHLHTHEPLGHAHEHEHDAHHRHEHTPDELAQVPHAHWHRHEPLTHAHPHAHDVHHRHSH
;
A
#
# COMPACT_ATOMS: atom_id res chain seq x y z
N MET A 1 -10.33 22.41 17.72
CA MET A 1 -11.53 21.56 17.48
C MET A 1 -11.69 21.18 15.98
N SER A 2 -10.59 20.91 15.25
CA SER A 2 -10.58 20.60 13.80
C SER A 2 -10.31 19.12 13.45
N ALA A 3 -10.20 18.25 14.47
CA ALA A 3 -9.76 16.85 14.31
C ALA A 3 -10.77 15.87 13.66
N PRO A 4 -12.11 15.95 13.91
CA PRO A 4 -13.05 14.96 13.41
C PRO A 4 -13.19 14.93 11.88
N SER A 5 -13.09 16.10 11.23
CA SER A 5 -13.24 16.22 9.77
C SER A 5 -12.03 15.68 9.00
N ARG A 6 -10.83 15.80 9.58
CA ARG A 6 -9.58 15.31 8.99
C ARG A 6 -9.51 13.79 8.99
N GLN A 7 -9.83 13.15 10.12
CA GLN A 7 -9.89 11.69 10.21
C GLN A 7 -10.97 11.10 9.29
N ALA A 8 -12.16 11.72 9.23
CA ALA A 8 -13.21 11.30 8.30
C ALA A 8 -12.75 11.36 6.84
N ARG A 9 -12.09 12.46 6.45
CA ARG A 9 -11.50 12.60 5.12
C ARG A 9 -10.45 11.54 4.83
N ALA A 10 -9.51 11.30 5.75
CA ALA A 10 -8.47 10.31 5.56
C ALA A 10 -9.05 8.89 5.41
N ARG A 11 -10.12 8.55 6.15
CA ARG A 11 -10.80 7.25 5.98
C ARG A 11 -11.39 7.09 4.57
N ILE A 12 -12.03 8.14 4.06
CA ILE A 12 -12.56 8.16 2.68
C ILE A 12 -11.41 8.03 1.68
N GLU A 13 -10.32 8.76 1.88
CA GLU A 13 -9.13 8.67 1.01
C GLU A 13 -8.59 7.23 0.96
N VAL A 14 -8.44 6.55 2.09
CA VAL A 14 -7.95 5.16 2.13
C VAL A 14 -8.94 4.20 1.46
N LEU A 15 -10.25 4.35 1.68
CA LEU A 15 -11.26 3.52 1.02
C LEU A 15 -11.29 3.71 -0.51
N LEU A 16 -11.16 4.96 -0.98
CA LEU A 16 -11.02 5.26 -2.41
C LEU A 16 -9.72 4.67 -2.97
N GLY A 17 -8.63 4.75 -2.22
CA GLY A 17 -7.36 4.11 -2.57
C GLY A 17 -7.51 2.59 -2.69
N ALA A 18 -8.16 1.95 -1.73
CA ALA A 18 -8.42 0.51 -1.72
C ALA A 18 -9.26 0.08 -2.93
N LEU A 19 -10.33 0.82 -3.24
CA LEU A 19 -11.17 0.56 -4.40
C LEU A 19 -10.40 0.76 -5.72
N ALA A 20 -9.60 1.81 -5.81
CA ALA A 20 -8.77 2.09 -6.98
C ALA A 20 -7.74 0.98 -7.21
N PHE A 21 -7.07 0.50 -6.14
CA PHE A 21 -6.13 -0.62 -6.22
C PHE A 21 -6.84 -1.92 -6.61
N ALA A 22 -8.02 -2.18 -6.04
CA ALA A 22 -8.79 -3.38 -6.35
C ALA A 22 -9.11 -3.51 -7.84
N ALA A 23 -9.38 -2.40 -8.53
CA ALA A 23 -9.63 -2.38 -9.97
C ALA A 23 -8.40 -2.77 -10.82
N SER A 24 -7.18 -2.71 -10.27
CA SER A 24 -5.95 -3.07 -10.99
C SER A 24 -5.92 -4.53 -11.41
N VAL A 25 -6.51 -5.45 -10.63
CA VAL A 25 -6.43 -6.89 -10.89
C VAL A 25 -7.20 -7.28 -12.16
N PRO A 26 -8.51 -6.97 -12.30
CA PRO A 26 -9.21 -7.27 -13.55
C PRO A 26 -8.68 -6.47 -14.73
N ALA A 27 -8.32 -5.19 -14.54
CA ALA A 27 -7.75 -4.38 -15.61
C ALA A 27 -6.41 -4.94 -16.09
N GLY A 28 -5.52 -5.31 -15.17
CA GLY A 28 -4.26 -5.96 -15.45
C GLY A 28 -4.43 -7.29 -16.16
N LYS A 29 -5.43 -8.10 -15.75
CA LYS A 29 -5.74 -9.37 -16.41
C LYS A 29 -6.15 -9.18 -17.88
N LEU A 30 -6.91 -8.13 -18.18
CA LEU A 30 -7.27 -7.77 -19.56
C LEU A 30 -6.06 -7.28 -20.35
N LEU A 31 -5.24 -6.40 -19.76
CA LEU A 31 -4.04 -5.85 -20.40
C LEU A 31 -2.95 -6.89 -20.66
N LEU A 32 -2.89 -7.96 -19.85
CA LEU A 32 -1.99 -9.10 -20.05
C LEU A 32 -2.27 -9.91 -21.33
N ARG A 33 -3.39 -9.63 -22.03
CA ARG A 33 -3.67 -10.21 -23.36
C ARG A 33 -2.73 -9.64 -24.43
N ASP A 34 -2.39 -8.36 -24.33
CA ASP A 34 -1.60 -7.64 -25.33
C ASP A 34 -0.16 -7.37 -24.86
N LEU A 35 0.02 -7.21 -23.55
CA LEU A 35 1.29 -6.82 -22.93
C LEU A 35 1.88 -7.95 -22.08
N PRO A 36 3.15 -8.33 -22.30
CA PRO A 36 3.89 -9.18 -21.37
C PRO A 36 4.03 -8.53 -19.98
N PRO A 37 4.23 -9.31 -18.90
CA PRO A 37 4.31 -8.81 -17.53
C PRO A 37 5.32 -7.69 -17.31
N LEU A 38 6.51 -7.76 -17.93
CA LEU A 38 7.52 -6.70 -17.80
C LEU A 38 7.03 -5.37 -18.40
N ALA A 39 6.48 -5.40 -19.61
CA ALA A 39 5.93 -4.22 -20.26
C ALA A 39 4.72 -3.64 -19.51
N LEU A 40 3.82 -4.51 -19.03
CA LEU A 40 2.66 -4.09 -18.25
C LEU A 40 3.07 -3.48 -16.90
N SER A 41 3.92 -4.17 -16.14
CA SER A 41 4.48 -3.68 -14.88
C SER A 41 5.12 -2.31 -15.07
N GLY A 42 6.00 -2.21 -16.06
CA GLY A 42 6.75 -0.99 -16.30
C GLY A 42 5.87 0.17 -16.77
N GLY A 43 4.95 -0.09 -17.70
CA GLY A 43 4.00 0.91 -18.19
C GLY A 43 3.10 1.48 -17.10
N LEU A 44 2.53 0.61 -16.26
CA LEU A 44 1.66 1.05 -15.16
C LEU A 44 2.41 1.90 -14.13
N TYR A 45 3.65 1.52 -13.78
CA TYR A 45 4.44 2.25 -12.80
C TYR A 45 5.01 3.56 -13.37
N VAL A 46 5.43 3.60 -14.64
CA VAL A 46 5.78 4.87 -15.30
C VAL A 46 4.56 5.80 -15.35
N ALA A 47 3.38 5.30 -15.70
CA ALA A 47 2.15 6.10 -15.71
C ALA A 47 1.80 6.63 -14.30
N ALA A 48 1.93 5.81 -13.26
CA ALA A 48 1.79 6.26 -11.87
C ALA A 48 2.78 7.38 -11.53
N GLY A 49 4.04 7.19 -11.91
CA GLY A 49 5.12 8.13 -11.64
C GLY A 49 4.95 9.47 -12.36
N LEU A 50 4.56 9.43 -13.63
CA LEU A 50 4.24 10.61 -14.44
C LEU A 50 3.02 11.36 -13.90
N PHE A 51 1.97 10.64 -13.51
CA PHE A 51 0.79 11.23 -12.88
C PHE A 51 1.15 11.99 -11.60
N CYS A 52 1.90 11.37 -10.69
CA CYS A 52 2.33 12.04 -9.46
C CYS A 52 3.30 13.20 -9.72
N SER A 53 4.15 13.09 -10.74
CA SER A 53 5.04 14.19 -11.18
C SER A 53 4.23 15.38 -11.71
N ALA A 54 3.16 15.13 -12.48
CA ALA A 54 2.25 16.17 -12.94
C ALA A 54 1.49 16.82 -11.77
N LEU A 55 1.03 16.04 -10.79
CA LEU A 55 0.41 16.58 -9.57
C LEU A 55 1.36 17.44 -8.71
N LEU A 56 2.67 17.16 -8.77
CA LEU A 56 3.69 17.99 -8.12
C LEU A 56 3.91 19.29 -8.90
N ALA A 57 3.99 19.23 -10.22
CA ALA A 57 4.22 20.39 -11.08
C ALA A 57 3.02 21.35 -11.14
N LEU A 58 1.79 20.82 -11.09
CA LEU A 58 0.54 21.59 -11.12
C LEU A 58 0.04 22.01 -9.73
N GLY A 59 0.62 21.44 -8.67
CA GLY A 59 0.24 21.78 -7.30
C GLY A 59 0.66 23.20 -6.94
N PRO A 60 -0.02 23.85 -5.99
CA PRO A 60 0.43 25.15 -5.49
C PRO A 60 1.86 25.01 -4.97
N HIS A 61 2.76 25.88 -5.45
CA HIS A 61 4.07 26.11 -4.86
C HIS A 61 3.89 26.72 -3.47
N ARG A 62 3.45 25.89 -2.50
CA ARG A 62 3.57 26.25 -1.09
C ARG A 62 5.04 26.49 -0.85
N ALA A 63 5.37 27.68 -0.36
CA ALA A 63 6.73 28.11 -0.08
C ALA A 63 7.53 26.95 0.53
N GLU A 64 8.74 26.74 0.02
CA GLU A 64 9.57 25.56 0.18
C GLU A 64 9.70 25.08 1.64
N ASN A 65 8.74 24.28 2.13
CA ASN A 65 8.97 23.48 3.32
C ASN A 65 9.91 22.33 2.94
N ARG A 66 11.22 22.65 2.99
CA ARG A 66 12.34 21.71 2.81
C ARG A 66 12.18 20.44 3.65
N GLU A 67 11.42 20.54 4.74
CA GLU A 67 11.12 19.45 5.64
C GLU A 67 10.20 18.37 5.07
N ASN A 68 9.29 18.71 4.15
CA ASN A 68 8.43 17.74 3.47
C ASN A 68 9.11 17.08 2.24
N ARG A 69 10.31 17.55 1.86
CA ARG A 69 11.10 16.98 0.76
C ARG A 69 11.94 15.81 1.26
N LEU A 70 12.23 14.88 0.36
CA LEU A 70 13.16 13.78 0.61
C LEU A 70 14.55 14.31 0.97
N GLN A 71 15.14 13.75 2.03
CA GLN A 71 16.46 14.08 2.55
C GLN A 71 17.43 12.90 2.36
N GLY A 72 18.73 13.16 2.54
CA GLY A 72 19.81 12.16 2.39
C GLY A 72 19.53 10.82 3.10
N ARG A 73 19.05 10.88 4.34
CA ARG A 73 18.72 9.71 5.18
C ARG A 73 17.51 8.89 4.71
N ASP A 74 16.69 9.42 3.81
CA ASP A 74 15.49 8.74 3.32
C ASP A 74 15.80 7.81 2.15
N TRP A 75 16.91 8.05 1.43
CA TRP A 75 17.26 7.33 0.20
C TRP A 75 17.43 5.82 0.37
N PRO A 76 18.08 5.28 1.43
CA PRO A 76 18.17 3.83 1.59
C PRO A 76 16.80 3.15 1.68
N TRP A 77 15.84 3.78 2.38
CA TRP A 77 14.47 3.30 2.49
C TRP A 77 13.73 3.41 1.16
N LEU A 78 13.88 4.55 0.47
CA LEU A 78 13.25 4.77 -0.83
C LEU A 78 13.79 3.81 -1.90
N ILE A 79 15.11 3.59 -1.97
CA ILE A 79 15.72 2.66 -2.93
C ILE A 79 15.22 1.23 -2.68
N SER A 80 15.13 0.82 -1.41
CA SER A 80 14.59 -0.51 -1.04
C SER A 80 13.12 -0.64 -1.43
N ALA A 81 12.31 0.40 -1.20
CA ALA A 81 10.92 0.50 -1.60
C ALA A 81 10.73 0.49 -3.13
N VAL A 82 11.60 1.18 -3.88
CA VAL A 82 11.62 1.16 -5.36
C VAL A 82 11.92 -0.24 -5.87
N PHE A 83 12.95 -0.89 -5.33
CA PHE A 83 13.39 -2.20 -5.79
C PHE A 83 12.34 -3.29 -5.49
N LEU A 84 11.82 -3.34 -4.27
CA LEU A 84 10.86 -4.36 -3.87
C LEU A 84 9.45 -4.05 -4.35
N GLY A 85 8.94 -2.85 -4.09
CA GLY A 85 7.54 -2.51 -4.39
C GLY A 85 7.32 -1.85 -5.75
N GLY A 86 8.35 -1.22 -6.30
CA GLY A 86 8.31 -0.58 -7.62
C GLY A 86 8.68 -1.50 -8.79
N LEU A 87 9.54 -2.49 -8.55
CA LEU A 87 10.08 -3.37 -9.59
C LEU A 87 9.68 -4.84 -9.37
N LEU A 88 10.12 -5.47 -8.28
CA LEU A 88 9.93 -6.92 -8.08
C LEU A 88 8.47 -7.31 -7.81
N GLY A 89 7.78 -6.59 -6.93
CA GLY A 89 6.39 -6.87 -6.55
C GLY A 89 5.43 -6.86 -7.75
N PRO A 90 5.35 -5.78 -8.53
CA PRO A 90 4.48 -5.69 -9.70
C PRO A 90 4.84 -6.74 -10.77
N LEU A 91 6.12 -6.98 -11.00
CA LEU A 91 6.57 -8.01 -11.94
C LEU A 91 6.10 -9.40 -11.49
N ALA A 92 6.31 -9.74 -10.21
CA ALA A 92 5.86 -11.01 -9.64
C ALA A 92 4.33 -11.15 -9.70
N LEU A 93 3.59 -10.08 -9.39
CA LEU A 93 2.13 -10.07 -9.50
C LEU A 93 1.68 -10.36 -10.93
N PHE A 94 2.18 -9.61 -11.92
CA PHE A 94 1.72 -9.78 -13.30
C PHE A 94 2.19 -11.11 -13.91
N GLN A 95 3.35 -11.61 -13.51
CA GLN A 95 3.79 -12.95 -13.91
C GLN A 95 2.89 -14.03 -13.28
N GLY A 96 2.51 -13.89 -12.02
CA GLY A 96 1.59 -14.81 -11.34
C GLY A 96 0.17 -14.74 -11.89
N LEU A 97 -0.33 -13.53 -12.16
CA LEU A 97 -1.66 -13.26 -12.73
C LEU A 97 -1.82 -13.84 -14.14
N ARG A 98 -0.74 -14.08 -14.90
CA ARG A 98 -0.86 -14.84 -16.17
C ARG A 98 -1.31 -16.29 -15.95
N TRP A 99 -0.96 -16.89 -14.82
CA TRP A 99 -1.22 -18.29 -14.49
C TRP A 99 -2.27 -18.48 -13.38
N SER A 100 -2.99 -17.40 -13.06
CA SER A 100 -4.00 -17.33 -12.00
C SER A 100 -5.21 -16.57 -12.49
N SER A 101 -6.41 -16.90 -12.04
CA SER A 101 -7.60 -16.10 -12.31
C SER A 101 -7.52 -14.73 -11.60
N GLY A 102 -8.27 -13.75 -12.07
CA GLY A 102 -8.36 -12.46 -11.38
C GLY A 102 -8.95 -12.63 -9.98
N TYR A 103 -9.95 -13.48 -9.84
CA TYR A 103 -10.60 -13.81 -8.59
C TYR A 103 -9.63 -14.38 -7.55
N VAL A 104 -8.92 -15.46 -7.88
CA VAL A 104 -7.96 -16.09 -6.97
C VAL A 104 -6.82 -15.13 -6.66
N THR A 105 -6.33 -14.38 -7.65
CA THR A 105 -5.29 -13.37 -7.42
C THR A 105 -5.75 -12.31 -6.43
N GLY A 106 -6.96 -11.76 -6.61
CA GLY A 106 -7.55 -10.82 -5.67
C GLY A 106 -7.61 -11.36 -4.25
N LEU A 107 -8.03 -12.62 -4.06
CA LEU A 107 -8.06 -13.24 -2.74
C LEU A 107 -6.67 -13.45 -2.14
N LEU A 108 -5.70 -13.93 -2.93
CA LEU A 108 -4.32 -14.16 -2.47
C LEU A 108 -3.60 -12.88 -2.05
N LEU A 109 -4.02 -11.71 -2.56
CA LEU A 109 -3.49 -10.42 -2.10
C LEU A 109 -3.77 -10.15 -0.62
N ASN A 110 -4.70 -10.85 0.05
CA ASN A 110 -4.86 -10.78 1.51
C ASN A 110 -3.59 -11.19 2.28
N PHE A 111 -2.70 -11.99 1.67
CA PHE A 111 -1.43 -12.36 2.31
C PHE A 111 -0.47 -11.18 2.49
N GLU A 112 -0.64 -10.08 1.74
CA GLU A 112 0.17 -8.87 1.95
C GLU A 112 -0.01 -8.35 3.39
N ALA A 113 -1.24 -8.34 3.90
CA ALA A 113 -1.51 -7.94 5.27
C ALA A 113 -0.86 -8.89 6.29
N ILE A 114 -0.95 -10.21 6.07
CA ILE A 114 -0.30 -11.22 6.91
C ILE A 114 1.21 -10.99 6.96
N PHE A 115 1.86 -10.84 5.79
CA PHE A 115 3.30 -10.66 5.72
C PHE A 115 3.73 -9.30 6.30
N THR A 116 2.94 -8.24 6.09
CA THR A 116 3.22 -6.92 6.65
C THR A 116 3.20 -6.96 8.17
N VAL A 117 2.15 -7.55 8.75
CA VAL A 117 1.98 -7.66 10.20
C VAL A 117 2.99 -8.63 10.81
N GLY A 118 3.21 -9.79 10.17
CA GLY A 118 4.20 -10.78 10.62
C GLY A 118 5.63 -10.24 10.59
N LEU A 119 5.99 -9.47 9.57
CA LEU A 119 7.28 -8.79 9.49
C LEU A 119 7.39 -7.71 10.58
N GLY A 120 6.33 -6.93 10.80
CA GLY A 120 6.27 -5.95 11.88
C GLY A 120 6.53 -6.60 13.24
N ALA A 121 5.80 -7.66 13.57
CA ALA A 121 5.97 -8.44 14.80
C ALA A 121 7.38 -9.02 14.96
N LEU A 122 7.98 -9.53 13.86
CA LEU A 122 9.35 -10.07 13.89
C LEU A 122 10.39 -8.97 14.15
N LEU A 123 10.21 -7.79 13.56
CA LEU A 123 11.14 -6.66 13.70
C LEU A 123 10.98 -5.91 15.02
N SER A 124 9.77 -5.85 15.59
CA SER A 124 9.49 -5.24 16.89
C SER A 124 9.73 -6.20 18.06
N GLY A 125 9.70 -7.52 17.81
CA GLY A 125 9.73 -8.55 18.85
C GLY A 125 8.39 -8.73 19.57
N GLU A 126 7.32 -8.07 19.10
CA GLU A 126 6.01 -8.08 19.74
C GLU A 126 5.17 -9.26 19.28
N ARG A 127 4.34 -9.78 20.20
CA ARG A 127 3.44 -10.89 19.90
C ARG A 127 2.12 -10.37 19.41
N LEU A 128 1.55 -11.06 18.42
CA LEU A 128 0.20 -10.81 17.94
C LEU A 128 -0.84 -11.20 18.99
N GLY A 129 -1.94 -10.47 19.01
CA GLY A 129 -3.05 -10.70 19.90
C GLY A 129 -3.94 -11.81 19.37
N GLY A 130 -5.01 -12.08 20.14
CA GLY A 130 -5.98 -13.11 19.76
C GLY A 130 -6.70 -12.80 18.44
N ARG A 131 -6.99 -11.51 18.17
CA ARG A 131 -7.66 -11.10 16.92
C ARG A 131 -6.72 -11.21 15.72
N GLY A 132 -5.45 -10.84 15.89
CA GLY A 132 -4.42 -10.97 14.86
C GLY A 132 -4.16 -12.42 14.50
N SER A 133 -3.94 -13.26 15.50
CA SER A 133 -3.74 -14.71 15.34
C SER A 133 -4.95 -15.37 14.67
N GLY A 134 -6.18 -15.02 15.11
CA GLY A 134 -7.42 -15.50 14.49
C GLY A 134 -7.60 -15.02 13.05
N GLY A 135 -7.20 -13.77 12.75
CA GLY A 135 -7.22 -13.21 11.41
C GLY A 135 -6.30 -13.97 10.45
N ILE A 136 -5.04 -14.22 10.86
CA ILE A 136 -4.08 -15.03 10.10
C ILE A 136 -4.64 -16.43 9.85
N ALA A 137 -5.15 -17.09 10.90
CA ALA A 137 -5.72 -18.43 10.77
C ALA A 137 -6.89 -18.46 9.77
N LEU A 138 -7.75 -17.44 9.78
CA LEU A 138 -8.92 -17.39 8.90
C LEU A 138 -8.53 -17.13 7.43
N VAL A 139 -7.54 -16.28 7.17
CA VAL A 139 -7.01 -16.08 5.81
C VAL A 139 -6.36 -17.36 5.28
N ILE A 140 -5.54 -18.03 6.10
CA ILE A 140 -4.91 -19.30 5.73
C ILE A 140 -5.97 -20.39 5.47
N ALA A 141 -6.98 -20.51 6.35
CA ALA A 141 -8.06 -21.47 6.17
C ALA A 141 -8.85 -21.21 4.88
N GLY A 142 -9.16 -19.94 4.58
CA GLY A 142 -9.79 -19.55 3.32
C GLY A 142 -8.95 -19.88 2.10
N ALA A 143 -7.63 -19.68 2.15
CA ALA A 143 -6.72 -20.05 1.07
C ALA A 143 -6.63 -21.58 0.85
N ILE A 144 -6.62 -22.37 1.93
CA ILE A 144 -6.66 -23.84 1.86
C ILE A 144 -8.00 -24.32 1.29
N ALA A 145 -9.12 -23.72 1.71
CA ALA A 145 -10.44 -24.00 1.15
C ALA A 145 -10.49 -23.69 -0.36
N LEU A 146 -9.91 -22.57 -0.78
CA LEU A 146 -9.80 -22.18 -2.18
C LEU A 146 -8.99 -23.20 -2.99
N SER A 147 -7.85 -23.67 -2.45
CA SER A 147 -6.99 -24.67 -3.11
C SER A 147 -7.64 -26.05 -3.20
N SER A 148 -8.48 -26.43 -2.23
CA SER A 148 -9.13 -27.75 -2.19
C SER A 148 -10.40 -27.83 -3.01
N ALA A 149 -11.04 -26.69 -3.32
CA ALA A 149 -12.25 -26.62 -4.14
C ALA A 149 -12.01 -26.94 -5.63
N GLY A 150 -10.76 -26.89 -6.10
CA GLY A 150 -10.37 -27.12 -7.49
C GLY A 150 -10.77 -25.99 -8.44
N GLU A 151 -10.19 -26.00 -9.65
CA GLU A 151 -10.31 -24.90 -10.63
C GLU A 151 -11.75 -24.60 -11.04
N ALA A 152 -12.59 -25.64 -11.12
CA ALA A 152 -13.99 -25.51 -11.51
C ALA A 152 -14.83 -24.73 -10.48
N SER A 153 -14.45 -24.73 -9.20
CA SER A 153 -15.26 -24.17 -8.12
C SER A 153 -14.81 -22.78 -7.65
N ALA A 154 -13.54 -22.44 -7.88
CA ALA A 154 -12.87 -21.29 -7.28
C ALA A 154 -12.10 -20.41 -8.28
N GLY A 155 -12.04 -20.81 -9.56
CA GLY A 155 -11.18 -20.20 -10.56
C GLY A 155 -9.82 -20.90 -10.68
N ALA A 156 -9.26 -20.90 -11.88
CA ALA A 156 -8.03 -21.63 -12.18
C ALA A 156 -6.78 -20.90 -11.67
N THR A 157 -5.90 -21.59 -10.95
CA THR A 157 -4.58 -21.07 -10.55
C THR A 157 -3.54 -22.17 -10.49
N ARG A 158 -2.42 -21.98 -11.20
CA ARG A 158 -1.28 -22.89 -11.11
C ARG A 158 -0.48 -22.61 -9.84
N PRO A 159 0.16 -23.64 -9.23
CA PRO A 159 0.97 -23.45 -8.02
C PRO A 159 2.05 -22.37 -8.17
N LEU A 160 2.73 -22.33 -9.32
CA LEU A 160 3.74 -21.29 -9.61
C LEU A 160 3.11 -19.88 -9.67
N GLY A 161 1.88 -19.76 -10.19
CA GLY A 161 1.14 -18.50 -10.20
C GLY A 161 0.84 -18.00 -8.78
N ALA A 162 0.34 -18.89 -7.91
CA ALA A 162 0.10 -18.59 -6.51
C ALA A 162 1.38 -18.18 -5.77
N LEU A 163 2.49 -18.92 -5.97
CA LEU A 163 3.79 -18.60 -5.35
C LEU A 163 4.31 -17.22 -5.77
N LEU A 164 4.15 -16.84 -7.04
CA LEU A 164 4.54 -15.52 -7.52
C LEU A 164 3.67 -14.41 -6.93
N ILE A 165 2.37 -14.64 -6.77
CA ILE A 165 1.46 -13.68 -6.12
C ILE A 165 1.82 -13.53 -4.64
N LEU A 166 2.10 -14.63 -3.93
CA LEU A 166 2.59 -14.57 -2.55
C LEU A 166 3.96 -13.87 -2.47
N GLY A 167 4.84 -14.10 -3.44
CA GLY A 167 6.11 -13.37 -3.56
C GLY A 167 5.91 -11.87 -3.76
N ALA A 168 4.91 -11.47 -4.55
CA ALA A 168 4.52 -10.07 -4.70
C ALA A 168 4.03 -9.48 -3.38
N CYS A 169 3.16 -10.20 -2.66
CA CYS A 169 2.69 -9.81 -1.33
C CYS A 169 3.86 -9.63 -0.34
N ALA A 170 4.87 -10.50 -0.38
CA ALA A 170 6.05 -10.39 0.49
C ALA A 170 6.92 -9.17 0.10
N CYS A 171 7.09 -8.91 -1.19
CA CYS A 171 7.77 -7.70 -1.68
C CYS A 171 7.05 -6.43 -1.23
N TRP A 172 5.72 -6.40 -1.34
CA TRP A 172 4.92 -5.25 -0.90
C TRP A 172 4.86 -5.12 0.62
N ALA A 173 4.88 -6.21 1.38
CA ALA A 173 5.00 -6.14 2.83
C ALA A 173 6.30 -5.45 3.28
N LEU A 174 7.43 -5.80 2.66
CA LEU A 174 8.70 -5.12 2.89
C LEU A 174 8.65 -3.66 2.44
N ASP A 175 8.11 -3.41 1.25
CA ASP A 175 7.93 -2.05 0.71
C ASP A 175 7.10 -1.16 1.65
N ASN A 176 5.97 -1.67 2.16
CA ASN A 176 5.10 -0.93 3.07
C ASN A 176 5.86 -0.54 4.35
N ASN A 177 6.63 -1.47 4.92
CA ASN A 177 7.47 -1.21 6.10
C ASN A 177 8.57 -0.16 5.83
N PHE A 178 9.20 -0.17 4.65
CA PHE A 178 10.19 0.85 4.26
C PHE A 178 9.55 2.19 3.91
N THR A 179 8.43 2.19 3.20
CA THR A 179 7.66 3.38 2.84
C THR A 179 7.13 4.08 4.08
N GLN A 180 6.73 3.33 5.11
CA GLN A 180 6.33 3.89 6.39
C GLN A 180 7.45 4.72 7.04
N ARG A 181 8.73 4.35 6.89
CA ARG A 181 9.86 5.14 7.43
C ARG A 181 9.99 6.52 6.79
N ILE A 182 9.40 6.72 5.63
CA ILE A 182 9.49 7.95 4.84
C ILE A 182 8.10 8.58 4.61
N SER A 183 7.03 8.06 5.22
CA SER A 183 5.64 8.52 4.98
C SER A 183 5.36 9.94 5.47
N VAL A 184 6.24 10.48 6.31
CA VAL A 184 6.22 11.88 6.77
C VAL A 184 6.56 12.87 5.66
N ARG A 185 7.17 12.41 4.56
CA ARG A 185 7.47 13.21 3.36
C ARG A 185 6.26 13.31 2.44
N ASP A 186 6.35 14.16 1.42
CA ASP A 186 5.28 14.25 0.41
C ASP A 186 5.08 12.91 -0.32
N ALA A 187 3.92 12.29 -0.08
CA ALA A 187 3.50 11.04 -0.72
C ALA A 187 3.64 11.05 -2.25
N ARG A 188 3.39 12.20 -2.90
CA ARG A 188 3.50 12.34 -4.36
C ARG A 188 4.95 12.18 -4.82
N GLN A 189 5.93 12.67 -4.07
CA GLN A 189 7.35 12.53 -4.41
C GLN A 189 7.80 11.07 -4.30
N ILE A 190 7.37 10.39 -3.24
CA ILE A 190 7.66 8.97 -3.01
C ILE A 190 7.12 8.13 -4.16
N VAL A 191 5.84 8.32 -4.51
CA VAL A 191 5.19 7.56 -5.60
C VAL A 191 5.76 7.93 -6.96
N ALA A 192 6.08 9.21 -7.20
CA ALA A 192 6.74 9.64 -8.44
C ALA A 192 8.06 8.90 -8.68
N ILE A 193 8.95 8.87 -7.67
CA ILE A 193 10.25 8.22 -7.79
C ILE A 193 10.10 6.70 -7.89
N LYS A 194 9.26 6.09 -7.04
CA LYS A 194 8.98 4.63 -7.08
C LYS A 194 8.44 4.22 -8.45
N GLY A 195 7.46 4.95 -8.95
CA GLY A 195 6.82 4.73 -10.25
C GLY A 195 7.80 4.87 -11.41
N LEU A 196 8.50 6.01 -11.48
CA LEU A 196 9.42 6.28 -12.59
C LEU A 196 10.63 5.33 -12.58
N ALA A 197 11.30 5.14 -11.44
CA ALA A 197 12.49 4.32 -11.37
C ALA A 197 12.18 2.82 -11.55
N GLY A 198 11.19 2.30 -10.81
CA GLY A 198 10.77 0.89 -10.94
C GLY A 198 10.15 0.61 -12.31
N GLY A 199 9.31 1.53 -12.79
CA GLY A 199 8.67 1.42 -14.09
C GLY A 199 9.66 1.47 -15.26
N ALA A 200 10.61 2.41 -15.23
CA ALA A 200 11.65 2.52 -16.25
C ALA A 200 12.58 1.30 -16.24
N ALA A 201 12.90 0.74 -15.07
CA ALA A 201 13.67 -0.50 -14.98
C ALA A 201 12.91 -1.68 -15.63
N SER A 202 11.64 -1.87 -15.31
CA SER A 202 10.79 -2.91 -15.92
C SER A 202 10.63 -2.73 -17.44
N LEU A 203 10.36 -1.51 -17.92
CA LEU A 203 10.29 -1.23 -19.36
C LEU A 203 11.64 -1.40 -20.06
N GLY A 204 12.73 -0.96 -19.44
CA GLY A 204 14.09 -1.16 -19.96
C GLY A 204 14.40 -2.65 -20.14
N LEU A 205 14.08 -3.47 -19.14
CA LEU A 205 14.19 -4.93 -19.24
C LEU A 205 13.25 -5.51 -20.31
N ALA A 206 12.03 -4.98 -20.45
CA ALA A 206 11.12 -5.38 -21.50
C ALA A 206 11.70 -5.10 -22.90
N VAL A 207 12.34 -3.94 -23.11
CA VAL A 207 13.04 -3.61 -24.36
C VAL A 207 14.18 -4.59 -24.60
N LEU A 208 15.07 -4.76 -23.61
CA LEU A 208 16.25 -5.61 -23.73
C LEU A 208 15.92 -7.08 -24.03
N LEU A 209 14.82 -7.58 -23.46
CA LEU A 209 14.37 -8.95 -23.65
C LEU A 209 13.38 -9.12 -24.82
N GLY A 210 13.06 -8.06 -25.56
CA GLY A 210 12.09 -8.09 -26.66
C GLY A 210 10.65 -8.39 -26.21
N GLN A 211 10.29 -8.06 -24.97
CA GLN A 211 9.00 -8.34 -24.32
C GLN A 211 8.11 -7.10 -24.21
N LEU A 212 8.15 -6.19 -25.19
CA LEU A 212 7.29 -5.00 -25.19
C LEU A 212 5.81 -5.29 -25.46
N GLY A 213 5.50 -6.35 -26.20
CA GLY A 213 4.12 -6.66 -26.59
C GLY A 213 3.56 -5.70 -27.64
N ALA A 214 2.23 -5.67 -27.76
CA ALA A 214 1.52 -4.85 -28.74
C ALA A 214 0.93 -3.58 -28.10
N TRP A 215 1.59 -2.45 -28.31
CA TRP A 215 1.09 -1.15 -27.85
C TRP A 215 0.18 -0.51 -28.89
N THR A 216 -1.14 -0.56 -28.64
CA THR A 216 -2.13 0.22 -29.40
C THR A 216 -2.50 1.50 -28.64
N SER A 217 -3.18 2.44 -29.29
CA SER A 217 -3.69 3.64 -28.61
C SER A 217 -4.62 3.31 -27.44
N ILE A 218 -5.46 2.27 -27.59
CA ILE A 218 -6.37 1.81 -26.54
C ILE A 218 -5.57 1.24 -25.37
N THR A 219 -4.65 0.31 -25.64
CA THR A 219 -3.79 -0.29 -24.62
C THR A 219 -2.97 0.77 -23.88
N GLY A 220 -2.42 1.74 -24.61
CA GLY A 220 -1.67 2.86 -24.03
C GLY A 220 -2.51 3.74 -23.10
N VAL A 221 -3.71 4.13 -23.52
CA VAL A 221 -4.64 4.91 -22.68
C VAL A 221 -5.08 4.09 -21.45
N SER A 222 -5.38 2.81 -21.61
CA SER A 222 -5.74 1.94 -20.50
C SER A 222 -4.60 1.79 -19.49
N VAL A 223 -3.36 1.57 -19.94
CA VAL A 223 -2.19 1.54 -19.05
C VAL A 223 -2.00 2.89 -18.35
N ALA A 224 -2.15 4.00 -19.07
CA ALA A 224 -2.03 5.33 -18.48
C ALA A 224 -3.08 5.56 -17.37
N LEU A 225 -4.35 5.23 -17.63
CA LEU A 225 -5.44 5.38 -16.66
C LEU A 225 -5.29 4.45 -15.46
N VAL A 226 -5.02 3.16 -15.69
CA VAL A 226 -4.86 2.17 -14.60
C VAL A 226 -3.61 2.50 -13.78
N GLY A 227 -2.50 2.87 -14.43
CA GLY A 227 -1.29 3.29 -13.75
C GLY A 227 -1.51 4.55 -12.91
N ALA A 228 -2.14 5.57 -13.47
CA ALA A 228 -2.43 6.82 -12.75
C ALA A 228 -3.40 6.61 -11.57
N VAL A 229 -4.48 5.84 -11.74
CA VAL A 229 -5.53 5.69 -10.72
C VAL A 229 -5.20 4.58 -9.72
N SER A 230 -4.95 3.37 -10.20
CA SER A 230 -4.81 2.18 -9.36
C SER A 230 -3.44 2.04 -8.69
N TYR A 231 -2.40 2.67 -9.23
CA TYR A 231 -1.07 2.68 -8.63
C TYR A 231 -0.67 4.08 -8.16
N GLY A 232 -0.83 5.12 -8.98
CA GLY A 232 -0.46 6.49 -8.63
C GLY A 232 -1.32 7.06 -7.49
N LEU A 233 -2.59 7.34 -7.78
CA LEU A 233 -3.53 7.92 -6.83
C LEU A 233 -3.75 7.01 -5.63
N SER A 234 -3.96 5.70 -5.85
CA SER A 234 -4.16 4.75 -4.76
C SER A 234 -3.02 4.76 -3.74
N ILE A 235 -1.76 4.65 -4.17
CA ILE A 235 -0.61 4.63 -3.26
C ILE A 235 -0.45 5.99 -2.56
N VAL A 236 -0.71 7.12 -3.25
CA VAL A 236 -0.69 8.44 -2.60
C VAL A 236 -1.72 8.51 -1.47
N LEU A 237 -2.96 8.05 -1.70
CA LEU A 237 -4.01 8.04 -0.69
C LEU A 237 -3.69 7.08 0.47
N PHE A 238 -3.08 5.94 0.17
CA PHE A 238 -2.60 5.00 1.19
C PHE A 238 -1.52 5.63 2.09
N ILE A 239 -0.48 6.26 1.51
CA ILE A 239 0.59 6.91 2.28
C ILE A 239 0.04 8.07 3.12
N ARG A 240 -0.92 8.85 2.60
CA ARG A 240 -1.61 9.88 3.39
C ARG A 240 -2.42 9.28 4.54
N GLY A 241 -3.11 8.17 4.30
CA GLY A 241 -3.78 7.41 5.34
C GLY A 241 -2.82 7.03 6.47
N LEU A 242 -1.65 6.47 6.13
CA LEU A 242 -0.63 6.10 7.11
C LEU A 242 -0.24 7.27 8.02
N ARG A 243 -0.16 8.48 7.44
CA ARG A 243 0.18 9.71 8.16
C ARG A 243 -0.93 10.18 9.12
N GLU A 244 -2.19 10.17 8.66
CA GLU A 244 -3.31 10.80 9.38
C GLU A 244 -4.07 9.84 10.32
N LEU A 245 -4.11 8.56 10.00
CA LEU A 245 -4.89 7.54 10.73
C LEU A 245 -4.00 6.54 11.49
N GLY A 246 -2.70 6.54 11.20
CA GLY A 246 -1.77 5.51 11.64
C GLY A 246 -1.91 4.21 10.83
N VAL A 247 -0.95 3.30 11.05
CA VAL A 247 -0.83 2.03 10.32
C VAL A 247 -2.06 1.14 10.50
N MET A 248 -2.58 1.04 11.72
CA MET A 248 -3.68 0.12 12.06
C MET A 248 -4.97 0.44 11.30
N HIS A 249 -5.47 1.68 11.42
CA HIS A 249 -6.71 2.09 10.76
C HIS A 249 -6.58 2.12 9.24
N THR A 250 -5.42 2.55 8.74
CA THR A 250 -5.15 2.57 7.29
C THR A 250 -5.11 1.14 6.75
N GLY A 251 -4.39 0.25 7.42
CA GLY A 251 -4.31 -1.16 7.08
C GLY A 251 -5.69 -1.84 7.09
N ALA A 252 -6.54 -1.53 8.07
CA ALA A 252 -7.88 -2.13 8.17
C ALA A 252 -8.81 -1.74 7.03
N LEU A 253 -8.78 -0.46 6.64
CA LEU A 253 -9.57 0.01 5.51
C LEU A 253 -9.00 -0.51 4.19
N PHE A 254 -7.68 -0.54 4.04
CA PHE A 254 -7.02 -1.00 2.83
C PHE A 254 -7.08 -2.53 2.65
N ALA A 255 -7.22 -3.29 3.74
CA ALA A 255 -7.46 -4.73 3.74
C ALA A 255 -8.78 -5.15 3.07
N LEU A 256 -9.66 -4.20 2.73
CA LEU A 256 -10.84 -4.46 1.90
C LEU A 256 -10.48 -4.61 0.41
N ALA A 257 -9.34 -4.08 -0.03
CA ALA A 257 -8.96 -4.07 -1.45
C ALA A 257 -8.84 -5.47 -2.07
N PRO A 258 -8.21 -6.48 -1.41
CA PRO A 258 -8.14 -7.85 -1.96
C PRO A 258 -9.52 -8.48 -2.20
N GLY A 259 -10.43 -8.37 -1.23
CA GLY A 259 -11.82 -8.86 -1.37
C GLY A 259 -12.58 -8.16 -2.49
N LEU A 260 -12.42 -6.83 -2.60
CA LEU A 260 -12.98 -6.04 -3.71
C LEU A 260 -12.37 -6.43 -5.06
N ALA A 261 -11.06 -6.72 -5.13
CA ALA A 261 -10.39 -7.13 -6.35
C ALA A 261 -10.94 -8.47 -6.88
N ALA A 262 -11.21 -9.39 -5.95
CA ALA A 262 -11.86 -10.66 -6.28
C ALA A 262 -13.29 -10.43 -6.81
N LEU A 263 -14.10 -9.62 -6.12
CA LEU A 263 -15.46 -9.27 -6.56
C LEU A 263 -15.50 -8.54 -7.92
N LEU A 264 -14.59 -7.60 -8.15
CA LEU A 264 -14.49 -6.91 -9.43
C LEU A 264 -14.05 -7.87 -10.55
N SER A 265 -13.13 -8.79 -10.27
CA SER A 265 -12.72 -9.82 -11.22
C SER A 265 -13.87 -10.74 -11.58
N TRP A 266 -14.67 -11.16 -10.60
CA TRP A 266 -15.88 -11.93 -10.84
C TRP A 266 -16.82 -11.23 -11.83
N VAL A 267 -17.15 -9.96 -11.57
CA VAL A 267 -18.13 -9.20 -12.36
C VAL A 267 -17.58 -8.82 -13.74
N VAL A 268 -16.36 -8.28 -13.79
CA VAL A 268 -15.76 -7.73 -15.02
C VAL A 268 -15.24 -8.83 -15.94
N LEU A 269 -14.58 -9.84 -15.39
CA LEU A 269 -14.01 -10.94 -16.18
C LEU A 269 -15.01 -12.10 -16.39
N ARG A 270 -16.15 -12.07 -15.69
CA ARG A 270 -17.18 -13.12 -15.71
C ARG A 270 -16.62 -14.49 -15.31
N GLU A 271 -15.73 -14.51 -14.33
CA GLU A 271 -15.14 -15.74 -13.82
C GLU A 271 -16.18 -16.54 -12.99
N PRO A 272 -16.30 -17.87 -13.12
CA PRO A 272 -17.28 -18.63 -12.35
C PRO A 272 -16.93 -18.65 -10.86
N ILE A 273 -17.93 -18.47 -10.01
CA ILE A 273 -17.79 -18.61 -8.55
C ILE A 273 -18.84 -19.59 -8.04
N HIS A 274 -18.37 -20.58 -7.28
CA HIS A 274 -19.22 -21.51 -6.55
C HIS A 274 -19.15 -21.22 -5.04
N VAL A 275 -19.94 -21.98 -4.26
CA VAL A 275 -20.07 -21.82 -2.81
C VAL A 275 -18.71 -21.79 -2.10
N ALA A 276 -17.77 -22.64 -2.51
CA ALA A 276 -16.43 -22.68 -1.92
C ALA A 276 -15.63 -21.37 -2.15
N GLY A 277 -15.75 -20.76 -3.34
CA GLY A 277 -15.18 -19.45 -3.59
C GLY A 277 -15.79 -18.38 -2.69
N LEU A 278 -17.13 -18.35 -2.55
CA LEU A 278 -17.80 -17.40 -1.65
C LEU A 278 -17.34 -17.57 -0.20
N LEU A 279 -17.22 -18.81 0.29
CA LEU A 279 -16.70 -19.08 1.63
C LEU A 279 -15.25 -18.61 1.80
N ALA A 280 -14.39 -18.83 0.80
CA ALA A 280 -13.02 -18.34 0.81
C ALA A 280 -12.97 -16.80 0.82
N LEU A 281 -13.76 -16.12 -0.01
CA LEU A 281 -13.88 -14.67 -0.02
C LEU A 281 -14.31 -14.13 1.35
N SER A 282 -15.37 -14.69 1.94
CA SER A 282 -15.85 -14.28 3.25
C SER A 282 -14.81 -14.52 4.34
N ALA A 283 -14.19 -15.70 4.39
CA ALA A 283 -13.18 -16.04 5.38
C ALA A 283 -11.94 -15.15 5.25
N MET A 284 -11.35 -15.03 4.05
CA MET A 284 -10.13 -14.25 3.86
C MET A 284 -10.35 -12.76 4.09
N THR A 285 -11.48 -12.20 3.65
CA THR A 285 -11.79 -10.79 3.91
C THR A 285 -12.02 -10.54 5.40
N ALA A 286 -12.79 -11.39 6.07
CA ALA A 286 -13.00 -11.28 7.52
C ALA A 286 -11.68 -11.43 8.29
N GLY A 287 -10.81 -12.34 7.86
CA GLY A 287 -9.51 -12.59 8.46
C GLY A 287 -8.57 -11.38 8.31
N ALA A 288 -8.56 -10.74 7.14
CA ALA A 288 -7.80 -9.52 6.91
C ALA A 288 -8.31 -8.35 7.76
N ILE A 289 -9.63 -8.21 7.93
CA ILE A 289 -10.23 -7.20 8.82
C ILE A 289 -9.87 -7.50 10.29
N LEU A 290 -9.95 -8.75 10.74
CA LEU A 290 -9.56 -9.13 12.10
C LEU A 290 -8.09 -8.84 12.37
N LEU A 291 -7.22 -9.18 11.43
CA LEU A 291 -5.78 -8.92 11.50
C LEU A 291 -5.49 -7.43 11.64
N ALA A 292 -6.15 -6.62 10.82
CA ALA A 292 -5.94 -5.18 10.81
C ALA A 292 -6.65 -4.44 11.95
N THR A 293 -7.56 -5.10 12.68
CA THR A 293 -8.21 -4.56 13.89
C THR A 293 -7.63 -5.12 15.18
N ASP A 294 -6.48 -5.80 15.11
CA ASP A 294 -5.77 -6.32 16.28
C ASP A 294 -5.04 -5.18 17.00
N VAL A 295 -5.72 -4.55 17.96
CA VAL A 295 -5.19 -3.43 18.73
C VAL A 295 -4.41 -3.94 19.94
N HIS A 296 -3.19 -3.45 20.14
CA HIS A 296 -2.42 -3.67 21.37
C HIS A 296 -2.19 -2.32 22.03
N GLU A 297 -2.76 -2.12 23.22
CA GLU A 297 -2.45 -0.95 24.05
C GLU A 297 -1.34 -1.33 25.01
N HIS A 298 -0.21 -0.63 24.91
CA HIS A 298 0.90 -0.78 25.84
C HIS A 298 1.33 0.57 26.37
N LEU A 299 1.73 0.60 27.64
CA LEU A 299 2.35 1.75 28.25
C LEU A 299 3.75 1.90 27.65
N HIS A 300 4.08 3.07 27.12
CA HIS A 300 5.43 3.35 26.63
C HIS A 300 5.78 4.80 26.94
N THR A 301 7.09 5.04 27.05
CA THR A 301 7.66 6.36 27.27
C THR A 301 8.29 6.83 25.98
N HIS A 302 7.86 7.99 25.49
CA HIS A 302 8.48 8.65 24.36
C HIS A 302 9.78 9.31 24.83
N GLU A 303 10.93 8.81 24.37
CA GLU A 303 12.22 9.51 24.55
C GLU A 303 12.22 10.83 23.75
N PRO A 304 13.00 11.85 24.17
CA PRO A 304 13.04 13.14 23.48
C PRO A 304 13.49 12.96 22.04
N LEU A 305 12.61 13.27 21.08
CA LEU A 305 12.91 13.20 19.67
C LEU A 305 12.67 14.56 19.00
N GLY A 306 13.67 15.02 18.24
CA GLY A 306 13.54 16.19 17.39
C GLY A 306 13.19 15.76 15.97
N HIS A 307 12.03 16.20 15.49
CA HIS A 307 11.55 15.87 14.15
C HIS A 307 10.81 17.02 13.50
N ALA A 308 10.52 16.84 12.22
CA ALA A 308 10.02 17.84 11.30
C ALA A 308 8.96 17.20 10.42
N HIS A 309 7.71 17.64 10.56
CA HIS A 309 6.57 17.20 9.77
C HIS A 309 5.48 18.28 9.80
N GLU A 310 4.60 18.24 8.79
CA GLU A 310 3.41 19.10 8.74
C GLU A 310 2.44 18.72 9.86
N HIS A 311 2.08 19.67 10.72
CA HIS A 311 1.18 19.43 11.85
C HIS A 311 0.28 20.63 12.16
N GLU A 312 -0.76 20.36 12.96
CA GLU A 312 -1.51 21.38 13.70
C GLU A 312 -1.35 21.09 15.20
N HIS A 313 -1.59 22.09 16.05
CA HIS A 313 -1.38 21.92 17.49
C HIS A 313 -2.37 20.93 18.09
N ASP A 314 -1.83 19.91 18.75
CA ASP A 314 -2.57 18.95 19.56
C ASP A 314 -1.85 18.71 20.90
N ALA A 315 -2.16 17.61 21.59
CA ALA A 315 -1.51 17.29 22.87
C ALA A 315 -0.01 16.98 22.73
N HIS A 316 0.42 16.49 21.57
CA HIS A 316 1.81 16.14 21.27
C HIS A 316 2.55 17.37 20.70
N HIS A 317 1.90 18.19 19.89
CA HIS A 317 2.53 19.33 19.21
C HIS A 317 2.39 20.63 20.01
N ARG A 318 2.98 20.67 21.20
CA ARG A 318 3.11 21.90 22.01
C ARG A 318 4.56 22.40 21.98
N HIS A 319 4.83 23.36 21.11
CA HIS A 319 6.12 24.06 21.03
C HIS A 319 5.89 25.55 20.74
N GLU A 320 6.94 26.37 20.93
CA GLU A 320 6.85 27.81 20.72
C GLU A 320 6.99 28.18 19.23
N HIS A 321 6.27 29.23 18.83
CA HIS A 321 6.28 29.74 17.45
C HIS A 321 6.82 31.16 17.39
N THR A 322 7.46 31.48 16.28
CA THR A 322 7.60 32.87 15.82
C THR A 322 6.28 33.39 15.26
N PRO A 323 6.02 34.72 15.29
CA PRO A 323 4.77 35.31 14.77
C PRO A 323 4.46 34.98 13.30
N ASP A 324 5.49 34.77 12.47
CA ASP A 324 5.35 34.43 11.05
C ASP A 324 4.90 32.97 10.82
N GLU A 325 5.22 32.04 11.74
CA GLU A 325 4.84 30.62 11.67
C GLU A 325 3.37 30.40 12.06
N LEU A 326 2.81 31.27 12.92
CA LEU A 326 1.39 31.26 13.30
C LEU A 326 0.46 31.65 12.15
N ALA A 327 0.97 32.36 11.13
CA ALA A 327 0.18 32.80 9.98
C ALA A 327 -0.07 31.71 8.93
N GLN A 328 0.58 30.54 9.04
CA GLN A 328 0.49 29.43 8.07
C GLN A 328 0.07 28.10 8.71
N VAL A 329 -1.15 28.01 9.23
CA VAL A 329 -1.69 26.71 9.71
C VAL A 329 -2.35 25.98 8.54
N PRO A 330 -1.98 24.71 8.22
CA PRO A 330 -0.94 23.87 8.85
C PRO A 330 0.49 24.24 8.41
N HIS A 331 1.46 24.09 9.32
CA HIS A 331 2.89 24.37 9.10
C HIS A 331 3.77 23.13 9.31
N ALA A 332 5.02 23.20 8.86
CA ALA A 332 6.06 22.21 9.12
C ALA A 332 7.35 22.93 9.50
N HIS A 333 7.85 22.66 10.70
CA HIS A 333 9.16 23.10 11.19
C HIS A 333 9.72 22.06 12.15
N TRP A 334 11.04 22.07 12.30
CA TRP A 334 11.74 21.26 13.30
C TRP A 334 11.27 21.64 14.71
N HIS A 335 10.80 20.64 15.45
CA HIS A 335 10.40 20.79 16.85
C HIS A 335 10.82 19.55 17.64
N ARG A 336 10.90 19.71 18.97
CA ARG A 336 11.31 18.65 19.90
C ARG A 336 10.19 18.37 20.88
N HIS A 337 9.86 17.09 21.04
CA HIS A 337 8.89 16.63 22.05
C HIS A 337 9.61 16.35 23.37
N GLU A 338 9.02 16.78 24.48
CA GLU A 338 9.46 16.41 25.84
C GLU A 338 8.97 14.99 26.19
N PRO A 339 9.62 14.28 27.12
CA PRO A 339 9.23 12.94 27.51
C PRO A 339 7.78 12.87 27.99
N LEU A 340 6.99 12.01 27.35
CA LEU A 340 5.59 11.77 27.71
C LEU A 340 5.37 10.26 27.84
N THR A 341 4.83 9.85 28.98
CA THR A 341 4.37 8.47 29.22
C THR A 341 2.87 8.44 29.10
N HIS A 342 2.35 7.66 28.15
CA HIS A 342 0.92 7.43 28.01
C HIS A 342 0.65 6.00 27.53
N ALA A 343 -0.61 5.59 27.66
CA ALA A 343 -1.12 4.37 27.05
C ALA A 343 -1.89 4.76 25.80
N HIS A 344 -1.47 4.24 24.65
CA HIS A 344 -2.27 4.26 23.44
C HIS A 344 -2.05 2.97 22.65
N PRO A 345 -2.99 2.58 21.77
CA PRO A 345 -2.75 1.56 20.76
C PRO A 345 -1.38 1.75 20.11
N HIS A 346 -0.62 0.68 19.87
CA HIS A 346 0.62 0.73 19.10
C HIS A 346 0.34 1.28 17.70
N ALA A 347 0.45 2.59 17.57
CA ALA A 347 0.74 3.21 16.30
C ALA A 347 2.25 3.21 16.23
N HIS A 348 2.83 2.51 15.25
CA HIS A 348 4.22 2.73 14.93
C HIS A 348 4.39 4.22 14.55
N ASP A 349 4.76 5.00 15.54
CA ASP A 349 5.10 6.39 15.37
C ASP A 349 6.42 6.41 14.58
N VAL A 350 6.39 7.05 13.41
CA VAL A 350 7.56 7.15 12.52
C VAL A 350 8.70 7.87 13.25
N HIS A 351 8.36 8.71 14.22
CA HIS A 351 9.27 9.47 15.05
C HIS A 351 9.62 8.70 16.33
N HIS A 352 8.64 8.15 17.02
CA HIS A 352 8.90 7.47 18.28
C HIS A 352 9.03 5.95 18.13
N ARG A 353 10.28 5.47 18.11
CA ARG A 353 10.55 4.05 18.29
C ARG A 353 10.31 3.70 19.76
N HIS A 354 9.38 2.79 20.01
CA HIS A 354 9.20 2.20 21.32
C HIS A 354 10.40 1.29 21.62
N SER A 355 11.23 1.67 22.60
CA SER A 355 12.10 0.74 23.30
C SER A 355 11.33 0.26 24.54
N HIS A 356 11.12 -1.05 24.64
CA HIS A 356 10.54 -1.67 25.83
C HIS A 356 11.60 -2.00 26.86
#